data_AF-A0A6A7LWC8-F1
#
_entry.id   AF-A0A6A7LWC8-F1
#
_cell.length_a   1.000
_cell.length_b   1.000
_cell.length_c   1.000
_cell.angle_alpha   90.00
_cell.angle_beta   90.00
_cell.angle_gamma   90.00
#
_symmetry.space_group_name_H-M   'P 1'
#
loop_
_entity.id
_entity.type
_entity.pdbx_description
1 polymer ?
#
loop_
_entity_poly.entity_id
_entity_poly.type
_entity_poly.pdbx_seq_one_letter_code
_entity_poly.pdbx_strand_id
1 'polypeptide(L)'
;VIGLLDWLVEQPSTAKHPVGLFGASTGAAAALVAAAERPAAVRAVVSRGGRPDLAVDSLPQVAAPTLLVVGGNDTAVLQANRQVLPKLSSASRLEVVPGATHLFEEPGTLEHVAEESNAWFQQYIGRPPATPNPR
;
A
#
# COMPACT_ATOMS: atom_id res chain seq x y z
N VAL A 1 1.00 -13.02 -4.32
CA VAL A 1 0.98 -11.64 -4.86
C VAL A 1 1.68 -11.56 -6.21
N ILE A 2 2.96 -11.92 -6.32
CA ILE A 2 3.72 -11.84 -7.60
C ILE A 2 3.04 -12.59 -8.76
N GLY A 3 2.68 -13.86 -8.58
CA GLY A 3 2.00 -14.60 -9.65
C GLY A 3 0.65 -13.99 -10.10
N LEU A 4 -0.04 -13.27 -9.20
CA LEU A 4 -1.26 -12.53 -9.57
C LEU A 4 -0.93 -11.27 -10.38
N LEU A 5 0.15 -10.57 -10.04
CA LEU A 5 0.64 -9.44 -10.84
C LEU A 5 1.03 -9.88 -12.25
N ASP A 6 1.80 -10.97 -12.35
CA ASP A 6 2.22 -11.55 -13.62
C ASP A 6 0.99 -11.95 -14.47
N TRP A 7 -0.01 -12.59 -13.84
CA TRP A 7 -1.27 -12.91 -14.52
C TRP A 7 -2.04 -11.67 -14.99
N LEU A 8 -2.13 -10.61 -14.16
CA LEU A 8 -2.85 -9.37 -14.49
C LEU A 8 -2.23 -8.62 -15.67
N VAL A 9 -0.91 -8.63 -15.82
CA VAL A 9 -0.25 -7.98 -16.95
C VAL A 9 -0.38 -8.76 -18.26
N GLU A 10 -0.70 -10.06 -18.18
CA GLU A 10 -0.97 -10.90 -19.34
C GLU A 10 -2.44 -10.84 -19.81
N GLN A 11 -3.38 -10.44 -18.93
CA GLN A 11 -4.79 -10.36 -19.31
C GLN A 11 -5.08 -9.12 -20.17
N PRO A 12 -5.68 -9.26 -21.37
CA PRO A 12 -5.98 -8.12 -22.23
C PRO A 12 -6.84 -7.02 -21.58
N SER A 13 -7.74 -7.40 -20.66
CA SER A 13 -8.63 -6.49 -19.95
C SER A 13 -7.92 -5.64 -18.88
N THR A 14 -6.80 -6.11 -18.31
CA THR A 14 -6.09 -5.44 -17.21
C THR A 14 -4.67 -4.99 -17.56
N ALA A 15 -4.07 -5.51 -18.64
CA ALA A 15 -2.68 -5.23 -19.03
C ALA A 15 -2.36 -3.73 -19.23
N LYS A 16 -3.35 -2.92 -19.58
CA LYS A 16 -3.19 -1.47 -19.78
C LYS A 16 -3.45 -0.63 -18.52
N HIS A 17 -3.91 -1.25 -17.44
CA HIS A 17 -4.28 -0.55 -16.22
C HIS A 17 -3.13 -0.57 -15.20
N PRO A 18 -2.74 0.60 -14.64
CA PRO A 18 -1.75 0.64 -13.58
C PRO A 18 -2.24 -0.12 -12.33
N VAL A 19 -1.36 -0.89 -11.71
CA VAL A 19 -1.71 -1.71 -10.54
C VAL A 19 -1.30 -1.03 -9.23
N GLY A 20 -2.21 -1.03 -8.27
CA GLY A 20 -1.97 -0.67 -6.88
C GLY A 20 -2.03 -1.89 -5.98
N LEU A 21 -1.18 -1.95 -4.97
CA LEU A 21 -1.22 -2.99 -3.95
C LEU A 21 -1.70 -2.40 -2.62
N PHE A 22 -2.74 -3.01 -2.04
CA PHE A 22 -3.15 -2.77 -0.67
C PHE A 22 -2.85 -4.03 0.14
N GLY A 23 -1.94 -3.94 1.09
CA GLY A 23 -1.57 -5.02 2.00
C GLY A 23 -1.95 -4.69 3.44
N ALA A 24 -2.65 -5.61 4.11
CA ALA A 24 -2.99 -5.48 5.53
C ALA A 24 -2.19 -6.48 6.37
N SER A 25 -1.72 -6.06 7.56
CA SER A 25 -0.95 -6.92 8.47
C SER A 25 0.25 -7.58 7.76
N THR A 26 0.36 -8.91 7.76
CA THR A 26 1.42 -9.65 7.04
C THR A 26 1.39 -9.43 5.52
N GLY A 27 0.22 -9.14 4.96
CA GLY A 27 0.05 -8.82 3.54
C GLY A 27 0.81 -7.57 3.10
N ALA A 28 1.13 -6.66 4.02
CA ALA A 28 1.96 -5.48 3.73
C ALA A 28 3.38 -5.86 3.31
N ALA A 29 4.02 -6.80 4.02
CA ALA A 29 5.34 -7.28 3.66
C ALA A 29 5.31 -7.96 2.28
N ALA A 30 4.30 -8.81 2.03
CA ALA A 30 4.11 -9.46 0.75
C ALA A 30 3.88 -8.46 -0.41
N ALA A 31 3.17 -7.35 -0.16
CA ALA A 31 2.97 -6.29 -1.13
C ALA A 31 4.27 -5.56 -1.48
N LEU A 32 5.10 -5.26 -0.48
CA LEU A 32 6.39 -4.60 -0.67
C LEU A 32 7.39 -5.50 -1.40
N VAL A 33 7.49 -6.78 -1.03
CA VAL A 33 8.30 -7.76 -1.77
C VAL A 33 7.86 -7.83 -3.23
N ALA A 34 6.55 -7.89 -3.49
CA ALA A 34 6.04 -7.94 -4.85
C ALA A 34 6.33 -6.64 -5.64
N ALA A 35 6.26 -5.47 -5.00
CA ALA A 35 6.58 -4.19 -5.61
C ALA A 35 8.08 -4.05 -5.93
N ALA A 36 8.96 -4.60 -5.10
CA ALA A 36 10.39 -4.69 -5.37
C ALA A 36 10.73 -5.64 -6.53
N GLU A 37 10.05 -6.79 -6.59
CA GLU A 37 10.26 -7.82 -7.63
C GLU A 37 9.67 -7.45 -8.99
N ARG A 38 8.65 -6.58 -9.02
CA ARG A 38 7.94 -6.12 -10.23
C ARG A 38 7.79 -4.59 -10.25
N PRO A 39 8.91 -3.83 -10.29
CA PRO A 39 8.88 -2.38 -10.13
C PRO A 39 8.16 -1.65 -11.28
N ALA A 40 8.05 -2.30 -12.46
CA ALA A 40 7.31 -1.75 -13.59
C ALA A 40 5.79 -2.01 -13.52
N ALA A 41 5.35 -3.04 -12.79
CA ALA A 41 3.94 -3.42 -12.71
C ALA A 41 3.20 -2.68 -11.59
N VAL A 42 3.88 -2.40 -10.47
CA VAL A 42 3.27 -1.79 -9.28
C VAL A 42 3.52 -0.29 -9.27
N ARG A 43 2.44 0.49 -9.30
CA ARG A 43 2.52 1.94 -9.34
C ARG A 43 2.39 2.62 -7.97
N ALA A 44 1.73 1.98 -7.02
CA ALA A 44 1.61 2.46 -5.65
C ALA A 44 1.35 1.32 -4.68
N VAL A 45 1.77 1.48 -3.42
CA VAL A 45 1.53 0.53 -2.34
C VAL A 45 0.89 1.23 -1.14
N VAL A 46 -0.06 0.56 -0.51
CA VAL A 46 -0.58 0.90 0.82
C VAL A 46 -0.32 -0.29 1.76
N SER A 47 0.31 -0.02 2.90
CA SER A 47 0.57 -0.97 3.99
C SER A 47 -0.24 -0.56 5.21
N ARG A 48 -1.32 -1.28 5.52
CA ARG A 48 -2.21 -0.99 6.65
C ARG A 48 -1.92 -1.90 7.85
N GLY A 49 -1.55 -1.30 8.99
CA GLY A 49 -1.21 -2.02 10.23
C GLY A 49 -0.12 -3.07 10.01
N GLY A 50 0.73 -2.87 9.00
CA GLY A 50 1.61 -3.89 8.46
C GLY A 50 2.93 -4.00 9.20
N ARG A 51 3.61 -5.14 9.00
CA ARG A 51 5.00 -5.36 9.43
C ARG A 51 5.95 -5.31 8.23
N PRO A 52 6.17 -4.13 7.62
CA PRO A 52 7.03 -4.02 6.43
C PRO A 52 8.50 -4.33 6.74
N ASP A 53 8.88 -4.33 8.02
CA ASP A 53 10.18 -4.79 8.50
C ASP A 53 10.45 -6.27 8.18
N LEU A 54 9.41 -7.09 7.96
CA LEU A 54 9.57 -8.47 7.49
C LEU A 54 10.03 -8.56 6.02
N ALA A 55 10.01 -7.45 5.28
CA ALA A 55 10.47 -7.35 3.90
C ALA A 55 11.83 -6.63 3.79
N VAL A 56 12.64 -6.63 4.86
CA VAL A 56 13.80 -5.73 5.02
C VAL A 56 14.76 -5.70 3.83
N ASP A 57 15.04 -6.85 3.22
CA ASP A 57 15.97 -6.98 2.09
C ASP A 57 15.41 -6.41 0.79
N SER A 58 14.08 -6.37 0.67
CA SER A 58 13.39 -5.84 -0.52
C SER A 58 13.15 -4.33 -0.44
N LEU A 59 13.10 -3.73 0.76
CA LEU A 59 12.73 -2.32 0.96
C LEU A 59 13.51 -1.33 0.07
N PRO A 60 14.85 -1.43 -0.08
CA PRO A 60 15.61 -0.49 -0.90
C PRO A 60 15.29 -0.56 -2.39
N GLN A 61 14.69 -1.67 -2.85
CA GLN A 61 14.32 -1.90 -4.24
C GLN A 61 12.87 -1.48 -4.53
N VAL A 62 12.10 -1.08 -3.52
CA VAL A 62 10.72 -0.62 -3.70
C VAL A 62 10.73 0.77 -4.33
N ALA A 63 10.60 0.81 -5.66
CA ALA A 63 10.49 2.06 -6.42
C ALA A 63 9.09 2.70 -6.29
N ALA A 64 8.06 1.91 -5.99
CA ALA A 64 6.68 2.39 -5.86
C ALA A 64 6.51 3.32 -4.64
N PRO A 65 5.84 4.48 -4.80
CA PRO A 65 5.41 5.30 -3.68
C PRO A 65 4.55 4.48 -2.71
N THR A 66 4.96 4.47 -1.44
CA THR A 66 4.33 3.63 -0.40
C THR A 66 3.71 4.49 0.70
N LEU A 67 2.44 4.25 0.99
CA LEU A 67 1.77 4.76 2.18
C LEU A 67 1.81 3.69 3.29
N LEU A 68 2.41 4.02 4.43
CA LEU A 68 2.35 3.21 5.63
C LEU A 68 1.24 3.79 6.51
N VAL A 69 0.14 3.07 6.75
CA VAL A 69 -0.95 3.51 7.64
C VAL A 69 -0.92 2.68 8.90
N VAL A 70 -0.73 3.32 10.06
CA VAL A 70 -0.55 2.63 11.34
C VAL A 70 -1.44 3.23 12.42
N GLY A 71 -2.03 2.38 13.26
CA GLY A 71 -2.78 2.84 14.42
C GLY A 71 -1.87 3.45 15.49
N GLY A 72 -2.25 4.62 16.01
CA GLY A 72 -1.45 5.36 16.99
C GLY A 72 -1.28 4.63 18.33
N ASN A 73 -2.22 3.74 18.68
CA ASN A 73 -2.14 2.91 19.89
C ASN A 73 -1.41 1.58 19.63
N ASP A 74 -1.11 1.22 18.37
CA ASP A 74 -0.26 0.09 18.02
C ASP A 74 1.22 0.51 17.99
N THR A 75 1.73 0.81 19.18
CA THR A 75 3.06 1.43 19.36
C THR A 75 4.21 0.60 18.80
N ALA A 76 4.13 -0.73 18.89
CA ALA A 76 5.14 -1.64 18.37
C ALA A 76 5.19 -1.60 16.83
N VAL A 77 4.03 -1.67 16.17
CA VAL A 77 3.94 -1.56 14.70
C VAL A 77 4.33 -0.16 14.24
N LEU A 78 3.94 0.88 14.97
CA LEU A 78 4.32 2.26 14.67
C LEU A 78 5.85 2.45 14.69
N GLN A 79 6.52 1.92 15.70
CA GLN A 79 7.98 1.99 15.79
C GLN A 79 8.65 1.25 14.62
N ALA A 80 8.18 0.04 14.29
CA ALA A 80 8.71 -0.73 13.17
C ALA A 80 8.57 0.03 11.83
N ASN A 81 7.40 0.64 11.58
CA ASN A 81 7.15 1.40 10.35
C ASN A 81 8.01 2.67 10.26
N ARG A 82 8.24 3.37 11.39
CA ARG A 82 9.16 4.52 11.43
C ARG A 82 10.60 4.15 11.06
N GLN A 83 11.05 2.95 11.42
CA GLN A 83 12.40 2.47 11.08
C GLN A 83 12.52 2.05 9.61
N VAL A 84 11.41 1.66 8.99
CA VAL A 84 11.35 1.24 7.58
C VAL A 84 11.21 2.40 6.63
N LEU A 85 10.46 3.45 6.99
CA LEU A 85 10.20 4.60 6.11
C LEU A 85 11.45 5.17 5.42
N PRO A 86 12.60 5.37 6.09
CA PRO A 86 13.81 5.90 5.45
C PRO A 86 14.44 4.98 4.40
N LYS A 87 14.05 3.69 4.37
CA LYS A 87 14.55 2.69 3.42
C LYS A 87 13.70 2.59 2.16
N LEU A 88 12.54 3.26 2.14
CA LEU A 88 11.61 3.27 1.01
C LEU A 88 11.92 4.43 0.05
N SER A 89 11.22 4.46 -1.09
CA SER A 89 11.29 5.59 -2.02
C SER A 89 10.98 6.93 -1.32
N SER A 90 11.61 8.01 -1.78
CA SER A 90 11.43 9.36 -1.20
C SER A 90 10.01 9.91 -1.29
N ALA A 91 9.17 9.31 -2.13
CA ALA A 91 7.75 9.62 -2.24
C ALA A 91 6.89 8.88 -1.20
N SER A 92 7.47 8.03 -0.35
CA SER A 92 6.75 7.27 0.66
C SER A 92 6.44 8.10 1.90
N ARG A 93 5.31 7.80 2.56
CA ARG A 93 4.82 8.54 3.74
C ARG A 93 4.32 7.58 4.81
N LEU A 94 4.47 7.98 6.08
CA LEU A 94 3.79 7.36 7.22
C LEU A 94 2.59 8.21 7.64
N GLU A 95 1.44 7.57 7.76
CA GLU A 95 0.19 8.11 8.27
C GLU A 95 -0.17 7.39 9.58
N VAL A 96 -0.37 8.17 10.64
CA VAL A 96 -0.64 7.65 11.98
C VAL A 96 -2.08 7.99 12.34
N VAL A 97 -2.91 6.98 12.56
CA VAL A 97 -4.34 7.16 12.88
C VAL A 97 -4.50 7.27 14.41
N PRO A 98 -4.82 8.46 14.95
CA PRO A 98 -4.89 8.65 16.40
C PRO A 98 -5.96 7.75 17.03
N GLY A 99 -5.64 7.14 18.18
CA GLY A 99 -6.58 6.28 18.91
C GLY A 99 -6.82 4.89 18.32
N ALA A 100 -6.38 4.61 17.08
CA ALA A 100 -6.57 3.32 16.45
C ALA A 100 -5.60 2.26 17.00
N THR A 101 -6.11 1.05 17.24
CA THR A 101 -5.31 -0.15 17.54
C THR A 101 -5.01 -0.94 16.26
N HIS A 102 -4.44 -2.15 16.39
CA HIS A 102 -3.93 -2.95 15.28
C HIS A 102 -4.92 -3.15 14.13
N LEU A 103 -6.19 -3.35 14.46
CA LEU A 103 -7.25 -3.68 13.50
C LEU A 103 -8.07 -2.48 13.05
N PHE A 104 -7.85 -1.29 13.63
CA PHE A 104 -8.63 -0.09 13.34
C PHE A 104 -10.13 -0.29 13.60
N GLU A 105 -10.50 -0.95 14.70
CA GLU A 105 -11.91 -1.21 15.05
C GLU A 105 -12.59 -0.02 15.73
N GLU A 106 -11.79 0.96 16.17
CA GLU A 106 -12.31 2.16 16.81
C GLU A 106 -13.11 3.01 15.83
N PRO A 107 -14.18 3.70 16.29
CA PRO A 107 -15.06 4.46 15.40
C PRO A 107 -14.30 5.46 14.51
N GLY A 108 -14.54 5.40 13.20
CA GLY A 108 -13.95 6.32 12.21
C GLY A 108 -12.53 5.94 11.75
N THR A 109 -11.88 4.95 12.38
CA THR A 109 -10.47 4.68 12.08
C THR A 109 -10.27 3.89 10.78
N LEU A 110 -11.17 2.96 10.44
CA LEU A 110 -11.18 2.31 9.13
C LEU A 110 -11.61 3.25 8.01
N GLU A 111 -12.54 4.17 8.28
CA GLU A 111 -12.94 5.21 7.34
C GLU A 111 -11.74 6.10 6.98
N HIS A 112 -10.98 6.55 7.99
CA HIS A 112 -9.74 7.30 7.77
C HIS A 112 -8.73 6.51 6.94
N VAL A 113 -8.52 5.22 7.25
CA VAL A 113 -7.66 4.34 6.45
C VAL A 113 -8.13 4.30 5.00
N ALA A 114 -9.43 4.15 4.75
CA ALA A 114 -9.98 4.07 3.40
C ALA A 114 -9.82 5.38 2.63
N GLU A 115 -10.06 6.52 3.28
CA GLU A 115 -9.89 7.86 2.70
C GLU A 115 -8.43 8.11 2.28
N GLU A 116 -7.48 7.86 3.18
CA GLU A 116 -6.05 8.03 2.91
C GLU A 116 -5.55 7.08 1.81
N SER A 117 -6.04 5.83 1.82
CA SER A 117 -5.69 4.84 0.79
C SER A 117 -6.23 5.23 -0.58
N ASN A 118 -7.47 5.72 -0.63
CA ASN A 118 -8.10 6.19 -1.87
C ASN A 118 -7.35 7.42 -2.42
N ALA A 119 -7.02 8.39 -1.56
CA ALA A 119 -6.24 9.56 -1.94
C ALA A 119 -4.87 9.15 -2.51
N TRP A 120 -4.18 8.20 -1.86
CA TRP A 120 -2.90 7.69 -2.32
C TRP A 120 -2.98 7.05 -3.70
N PHE A 121 -3.96 6.16 -3.92
CA PHE A 121 -4.13 5.53 -5.22
C PHE A 121 -4.53 6.53 -6.30
N GLN A 122 -5.42 7.48 -6.02
CA GLN A 122 -5.76 8.52 -6.99
C GLN A 122 -4.54 9.35 -7.40
N GLN A 123 -3.64 9.66 -6.47
CA GLN A 123 -2.44 10.42 -6.74
C GLN A 123 -1.45 9.66 -7.64
N TYR A 124 -1.23 8.37 -7.40
CA TYR A 124 -0.13 7.63 -8.04
C TYR A 124 -0.55 6.72 -9.19
N ILE A 125 -1.78 6.22 -9.15
CA ILE A 125 -2.38 5.33 -10.18
C ILE A 125 -3.21 6.14 -11.16
N GLY A 126 -3.74 7.28 -10.71
CA GLY A 126 -4.68 8.11 -11.45
C GLY A 126 -6.12 7.75 -11.14
N ARG A 127 -7.04 8.60 -11.61
CA ARG A 127 -8.49 8.36 -11.46
C ARG A 127 -8.88 7.22 -12.42
N PRO A 128 -9.69 6.23 -11.98
CA PRO A 128 -10.26 5.28 -12.92
C PRO A 128 -11.01 6.04 -14.02
N PRO A 129 -10.97 5.58 -15.28
CA PRO A 129 -11.76 6.20 -16.33
C PRO A 129 -13.22 6.26 -15.87
N ALA A 130 -13.86 7.43 -16.01
CA ALA A 130 -15.23 7.63 -15.60
C ALA A 130 -16.09 6.51 -16.20
N THR A 131 -16.84 5.80 -15.37
CA THR A 131 -17.81 4.80 -15.83
C THR A 131 -18.74 5.49 -16.81
N PRO A 132 -18.87 5.02 -18.07
CA PRO A 132 -19.85 5.56 -18.99
C PRO A 132 -21.22 5.43 -18.33
N ASN A 133 -21.95 6.54 -18.26
CA ASN A 133 -23.31 6.55 -17.72
C ASN A 133 -24.13 5.47 -18.46
N PRO A 134 -24.79 4.52 -17.76
CA PRO A 134 -25.68 3.59 -18.44
C PRO A 134 -26.78 4.41 -19.11
N ARG A 135 -26.88 4.30 -20.44
CA ARG A 135 -27.99 4.87 -21.21
C ARG A 135 -29.25 4.07 -20.97
#